data_AF-X1RAW4-F1
#
_entry.id   AF-X1RAW4-F1
#
_cell.length_a   1.000
_cell.length_b   1.000
_cell.length_c   1.000
_cell.angle_alpha   90.00
_cell.angle_beta   90.00
_cell.angle_gamma   90.00
#
_symmetry.space_group_name_H-M   'P 1'
#
loop_
_entity.id
_entity.type
_entity.pdbx_description
1 polymer ?
#
loop_
_entity_poly.entity_id
_entity_poly.type
_entity_poly.pdbx_seq_one_letter_code
_entity_poly.pdbx_strand_id
1 'polypeptide(L)'
;LACKNWFKADEGIWEVRNGPFHFVYSKVMCWVALDRGMTIARRYGLDAPLTQWKKVADNIKREVLEKGYSDNINSFTQYYGSDELDASLILLPLMKFLPVDDWRIQSTIGKIKENLIKDGFLRRYTSQDGLKGEEGSFLICNFWLIECLVLLGKVDEAKKGHSFSSIFPA
;
A
#
# COMPACT_ATOMS: atom_id res chain seq x y z
N LEU A 1 -0.85 4.38 -20.36
CA LEU A 1 -0.89 5.44 -19.33
C LEU A 1 0.24 5.29 -18.30
N ALA A 2 0.38 4.14 -17.63
CA ALA A 2 1.43 3.88 -16.62
C ALA A 2 2.87 4.10 -17.14
N CYS A 3 3.26 3.51 -18.28
CA CYS A 3 4.63 3.68 -18.82
C CYS A 3 5.05 5.14 -19.05
N LYS A 4 4.09 6.03 -19.35
CA LYS A 4 4.36 7.42 -19.71
C LYS A 4 4.32 8.38 -18.51
N ASN A 5 3.80 7.95 -17.36
CA ASN A 5 3.51 8.86 -16.25
C ASN A 5 3.98 8.37 -14.89
N TRP A 6 4.42 7.12 -14.74
CA TRP A 6 4.79 6.56 -13.42
C TRP A 6 5.85 7.37 -12.67
N PHE A 7 6.69 8.16 -13.35
CA PHE A 7 7.72 9.01 -12.75
C PHE A 7 7.20 10.35 -12.23
N LYS A 8 5.94 10.72 -12.54
CA LYS A 8 5.35 11.98 -12.05
C LYS A 8 4.93 11.87 -10.59
N ALA A 9 4.85 13.00 -9.90
CA ALA A 9 4.19 13.10 -8.61
C ALA A 9 2.66 13.19 -8.80
N ASP A 10 1.90 12.76 -7.81
CA ASP A 10 0.42 12.80 -7.76
C ASP A 10 -0.06 13.03 -6.33
N GLU A 11 -1.39 13.05 -6.12
CA GLU A 11 -2.02 13.33 -4.82
C GLU A 11 -2.32 12.05 -3.99
N GLY A 12 -1.78 10.89 -4.39
CA GLY A 12 -2.03 9.60 -3.74
C GLY A 12 -3.48 9.10 -3.86
N ILE A 13 -3.76 7.93 -3.25
CA ILE A 13 -5.13 7.36 -3.22
C ILE A 13 -6.09 8.15 -2.33
N TRP A 14 -5.53 8.90 -1.38
CA TRP A 14 -6.30 9.69 -0.43
C TRP A 14 -6.60 11.11 -0.91
N GLU A 15 -6.10 11.49 -2.10
CA GLU A 15 -6.20 12.84 -2.66
C GLU A 15 -5.82 13.93 -1.64
N VAL A 16 -4.64 13.77 -1.03
CA VAL A 16 -4.15 14.72 -0.02
C VAL A 16 -4.03 16.13 -0.63
N ARG A 17 -4.04 17.16 0.22
CA ARG A 17 -4.04 18.57 -0.20
C ARG A 17 -2.76 19.31 0.19
N ASN A 18 -1.74 18.58 0.63
CA ASN A 18 -0.40 19.09 0.95
C ASN A 18 0.56 19.07 -0.26
N GLY A 19 0.06 18.66 -1.44
CA GLY A 19 0.74 18.77 -2.72
C GLY A 19 1.10 17.42 -3.33
N PRO A 20 1.55 17.41 -4.60
CA PRO A 20 1.87 16.19 -5.29
C PRO A 20 3.20 15.62 -4.80
N PHE A 21 3.22 14.35 -4.42
CA PHE A 21 4.42 13.62 -4.02
C PHE A 21 4.62 12.34 -4.82
N HIS A 22 5.78 11.71 -4.65
CA HIS A 22 6.03 10.37 -5.16
C HIS A 22 5.51 9.31 -4.18
N PHE A 23 4.19 9.17 -4.10
CA PHE A 23 3.52 8.20 -3.22
C PHE A 23 3.89 6.77 -3.59
N VAL A 24 4.35 5.98 -2.60
CA VAL A 24 4.75 4.59 -2.81
C VAL A 24 3.59 3.77 -3.38
N TYR A 25 2.39 3.94 -2.83
CA TYR A 25 1.17 3.29 -3.33
C TYR A 25 0.95 3.58 -4.82
N SER A 26 1.01 4.85 -5.25
CA SER A 26 0.78 5.23 -6.64
C SER A 26 1.78 4.60 -7.61
N LYS A 27 3.07 4.55 -7.22
CA LYS A 27 4.12 3.86 -8.00
C LYS A 27 3.84 2.37 -8.11
N VAL A 28 3.47 1.73 -7.00
CA VAL A 28 3.10 0.31 -6.97
C VAL A 28 1.88 0.06 -7.85
N MET A 29 0.87 0.92 -7.87
CA MET A 29 -0.29 0.74 -8.76
C MET A 29 0.06 0.88 -10.24
N CYS A 30 1.03 1.72 -10.60
CA CYS A 30 1.60 1.73 -11.95
C CYS A 30 2.31 0.40 -12.28
N TRP A 31 3.04 -0.19 -11.33
CA TRP A 31 3.64 -1.51 -11.48
C TRP A 31 2.57 -2.60 -11.66
N VAL A 32 1.53 -2.60 -10.83
CA VAL A 32 0.39 -3.55 -10.90
C VAL A 32 -0.27 -3.48 -12.27
N ALA A 33 -0.54 -2.29 -12.79
CA ALA A 33 -1.15 -2.13 -14.11
C ALA A 33 -0.33 -2.80 -15.21
N LEU A 34 1.01 -2.68 -15.17
CA LEU A 34 1.89 -3.32 -16.15
C LEU A 34 1.97 -4.83 -15.95
N ASP A 35 2.07 -5.30 -14.71
CA ASP A 35 2.14 -6.73 -14.41
C ASP A 35 0.85 -7.47 -14.81
N ARG A 36 -0.30 -6.92 -14.42
CA ARG A 36 -1.61 -7.49 -14.78
C ARG A 36 -1.86 -7.37 -16.27
N GLY A 37 -1.47 -6.26 -16.90
CA GLY A 37 -1.53 -6.08 -18.36
C GLY A 37 -0.74 -7.16 -19.10
N MET A 38 0.52 -7.42 -18.70
CA MET A 38 1.32 -8.50 -19.28
C MET A 38 0.70 -9.88 -19.05
N THR A 39 0.12 -10.12 -17.87
CA THR A 39 -0.54 -11.38 -17.55
C THR A 39 -1.75 -11.64 -18.46
N ILE A 40 -2.60 -10.62 -18.64
CA ILE A 40 -3.77 -10.68 -19.52
C ILE A 40 -3.34 -10.92 -20.97
N ALA A 41 -2.38 -10.13 -21.47
CA ALA A 41 -1.91 -10.25 -22.85
C ALA A 41 -1.35 -11.65 -23.16
N ARG A 42 -0.55 -12.23 -22.26
CA ARG A 42 -0.05 -13.60 -22.42
C ARG A 42 -1.18 -14.64 -22.36
N ARG A 43 -2.12 -14.51 -21.43
CA ARG A 43 -3.22 -15.47 -21.24
C ARG A 43 -4.13 -15.55 -22.46
N TYR A 44 -4.35 -14.43 -23.14
CA TYR A 44 -5.31 -14.33 -24.24
C TYR A 44 -4.65 -14.13 -25.62
N GLY A 45 -3.31 -14.19 -25.71
CA GLY A 45 -2.59 -14.03 -26.98
C GLY A 45 -2.77 -12.65 -27.62
N LEU A 46 -2.92 -11.59 -26.81
CA LEU A 46 -3.11 -10.23 -27.32
C LEU A 46 -1.78 -9.63 -27.76
N ASP A 47 -1.80 -8.88 -28.87
CA ASP A 47 -0.67 -8.05 -29.27
C ASP A 47 -0.46 -6.91 -28.25
N ALA A 48 0.70 -6.91 -27.61
CA ALA A 48 1.05 -5.96 -26.56
C ALA A 48 2.58 -5.79 -26.49
N PRO A 49 3.08 -4.60 -26.12
CA PRO A 49 4.52 -4.34 -26.02
C PRO A 49 5.12 -4.93 -24.74
N LEU A 50 5.10 -6.26 -24.60
CA LEU A 50 5.47 -7.00 -23.38
C LEU A 50 6.90 -6.68 -22.91
N THR A 51 7.86 -6.57 -23.82
CA THR A 51 9.26 -6.23 -23.50
C THR A 51 9.36 -4.84 -22.87
N GLN A 52 8.62 -3.87 -23.42
CA GLN A 52 8.60 -2.51 -22.88
C GLN A 52 7.92 -2.48 -21.50
N TRP A 53 6.77 -3.15 -21.36
CA TRP A 53 6.05 -3.21 -20.09
C TRP A 53 6.89 -3.86 -18.99
N LYS A 54 7.59 -4.96 -19.31
CA LYS A 54 8.48 -5.63 -18.37
C LYS A 54 9.61 -4.71 -17.92
N LYS A 55 10.30 -4.06 -18.86
CA LYS A 55 11.39 -3.11 -18.55
C LYS A 55 10.92 -1.98 -17.63
N VAL A 56 9.74 -1.41 -17.89
CA VAL A 56 9.21 -0.33 -17.05
C VAL A 56 8.76 -0.85 -15.69
N ALA A 57 8.10 -2.01 -15.61
CA ALA A 57 7.73 -2.63 -14.34
C ALA A 57 8.97 -2.91 -13.48
N ASP A 58 10.05 -3.43 -14.07
CA ASP A 58 11.31 -3.67 -13.35
C ASP A 58 11.93 -2.37 -12.81
N ASN A 59 11.89 -1.30 -13.61
CA ASN A 59 12.35 0.01 -13.17
C ASN A 59 11.52 0.57 -12.00
N ILE A 60 10.19 0.48 -12.07
CA ILE A 60 9.30 0.91 -10.99
C ILE A 60 9.60 0.11 -9.72
N LYS A 61 9.68 -1.23 -9.84
CA LYS A 61 9.94 -2.10 -8.69
C LYS A 61 11.27 -1.78 -8.04
N ARG A 62 12.35 -1.65 -8.81
CA ARG A 62 13.65 -1.25 -8.29
C ARG A 62 13.58 0.09 -7.56
N GLU A 63 12.97 1.11 -8.17
CA GLU A 63 12.90 2.43 -7.58
C GLU A 63 12.06 2.46 -6.29
N VAL A 64 10.94 1.75 -6.23
CA VAL A 64 10.12 1.64 -5.02
C VAL A 64 10.90 0.96 -3.89
N LEU A 65 11.66 -0.10 -4.20
CA LEU A 65 12.46 -0.79 -3.19
C LEU A 65 13.64 0.05 -2.68
N GLU A 66 14.18 0.94 -3.52
CA GLU A 66 15.30 1.81 -3.18
C GLU A 66 14.86 3.09 -2.46
N LYS A 67 13.76 3.71 -2.87
CA LYS A 67 13.33 5.04 -2.41
C LYS A 67 12.08 5.03 -1.53
N GLY A 68 11.32 3.94 -1.56
CA GLY A 68 10.04 3.82 -0.86
C GLY A 68 10.13 3.15 0.50
N TYR A 69 11.25 2.50 0.82
CA TYR A 69 11.50 1.90 2.13
C TYR A 69 12.48 2.76 2.92
N SER A 70 12.10 3.14 4.14
CA SER A 70 12.94 3.88 5.07
C SER A 70 13.59 2.92 6.06
N ASP A 71 14.92 2.85 6.02
CA ASP A 71 15.72 2.12 7.00
C ASP A 71 15.69 2.79 8.39
N ASN A 72 15.37 4.09 8.46
CA ASN A 72 15.27 4.82 9.72
C ASN A 72 14.14 4.29 10.60
N ILE A 73 12.96 4.08 9.99
CA ILE A 73 11.78 3.57 10.71
C ILE A 73 11.48 2.10 10.43
N ASN A 74 12.27 1.46 9.57
CA ASN A 74 12.10 0.07 9.10
C ASN A 74 10.70 -0.19 8.52
N SER A 75 10.28 0.63 7.56
CA SER A 75 8.97 0.51 6.92
C SER A 75 8.98 1.11 5.52
N PHE A 76 8.09 0.62 4.65
CA PHE A 76 7.66 1.44 3.52
C PHE A 76 6.98 2.71 4.06
N THR A 77 7.17 3.83 3.37
CA THR A 77 6.66 5.15 3.78
C THR A 77 5.66 5.70 2.77
N GLN A 78 4.88 6.68 3.20
CA GLN A 78 3.76 7.24 2.44
C GLN A 78 4.22 7.72 1.05
N TYR A 79 5.33 8.44 1.00
CA TYR A 79 5.96 8.94 -0.23
C TYR A 79 7.47 8.96 -0.08
N TYR A 80 8.20 9.00 -1.20
CA TYR A 80 9.66 8.96 -1.18
C TYR A 80 10.28 10.08 -0.34
N GLY A 81 11.22 9.71 0.52
CA GLY A 81 11.97 10.64 1.37
C GLY A 81 11.24 11.09 2.64
N SER A 82 10.04 10.57 2.94
CA SER A 82 9.41 10.74 4.25
C SER A 82 9.61 9.54 5.16
N ASP A 83 9.36 9.76 6.45
CA ASP A 83 9.20 8.73 7.49
C ASP A 83 7.71 8.60 7.91
N GLU A 84 6.79 9.10 7.08
CA GLU A 84 5.36 9.04 7.36
C GLU A 84 4.80 7.67 7.01
N LEU A 85 3.98 7.10 7.90
CA LEU A 85 3.30 5.83 7.67
C LEU A 85 1.98 6.03 6.92
N ASP A 86 1.60 5.05 6.11
CA ASP A 86 0.31 5.04 5.39
C ASP A 86 -0.26 3.62 5.32
N ALA A 87 -1.52 3.46 5.73
CA ALA A 87 -2.22 2.18 5.75
C ALA A 87 -2.44 1.58 4.35
N SER A 88 -2.42 2.40 3.29
CA SER A 88 -2.46 1.89 1.90
C SER A 88 -1.28 0.97 1.59
N LEU A 89 -0.19 1.04 2.35
CA LEU A 89 0.98 0.19 2.14
C LEU A 89 0.76 -1.27 2.53
N ILE A 90 -0.31 -1.57 3.28
CA ILE A 90 -0.79 -2.94 3.51
C ILE A 90 -1.23 -3.59 2.18
N LEU A 91 -1.57 -2.81 1.16
CA LEU A 91 -1.94 -3.34 -0.16
C LEU A 91 -0.75 -3.90 -0.95
N LEU A 92 0.50 -3.57 -0.60
CA LEU A 92 1.69 -4.07 -1.32
C LEU A 92 1.70 -5.61 -1.45
N PRO A 93 1.58 -6.38 -0.35
CA PRO A 93 1.50 -7.84 -0.44
C PRO A 93 0.20 -8.32 -1.10
N LEU A 94 -0.94 -7.66 -0.86
CA LEU A 94 -2.23 -8.04 -1.46
C LEU A 94 -2.21 -7.90 -2.99
N MET A 95 -1.49 -6.91 -3.51
CA MET A 95 -1.27 -6.71 -4.94
C MET A 95 -0.13 -7.56 -5.51
N LYS A 96 0.50 -8.40 -4.68
CA LYS A 96 1.65 -9.27 -5.01
C LYS A 96 2.88 -8.48 -5.45
N PHE A 97 3.07 -7.25 -4.95
CA PHE A 97 4.28 -6.47 -5.21
C PHE A 97 5.51 -7.13 -4.57
N LEU A 98 5.35 -7.56 -3.32
CA LEU A 98 6.27 -8.41 -2.58
C LEU A 98 5.48 -9.55 -1.88
N PRO A 99 6.12 -10.69 -1.58
CA PRO A 99 5.53 -11.72 -0.73
C PRO A 99 5.15 -11.18 0.64
N VAL A 100 4.10 -11.76 1.26
CA VAL A 100 3.65 -11.32 2.60
C VAL A 100 4.68 -11.63 3.70
N ASP A 101 5.53 -12.62 3.47
CA ASP A 101 6.64 -13.03 4.35
C ASP A 101 7.96 -12.30 4.07
N ASP A 102 7.99 -11.37 3.11
CA ASP A 102 9.13 -10.46 2.93
C ASP A 102 9.31 -9.61 4.20
N TRP A 103 10.54 -9.54 4.70
CA TRP A 103 10.84 -8.86 5.96
C TRP A 103 10.44 -7.38 5.94
N ARG A 104 10.50 -6.71 4.79
CA ARG A 104 10.06 -5.31 4.62
C ARG A 104 8.56 -5.17 4.72
N ILE A 105 7.81 -6.17 4.24
CA ILE A 105 6.36 -6.19 4.36
C ILE A 105 5.95 -6.43 5.82
N GLN A 106 6.58 -7.41 6.49
CA GLN A 106 6.26 -7.69 7.88
C GLN A 106 6.60 -6.52 8.81
N SER A 107 7.73 -5.85 8.60
CA SER A 107 8.11 -4.66 9.36
C SER A 107 7.13 -3.51 9.14
N THR A 108 6.73 -3.26 7.88
CA THR A 108 5.73 -2.25 7.51
C THR A 108 4.38 -2.50 8.16
N ILE A 109 3.86 -3.73 8.08
CA ILE A 109 2.60 -4.12 8.75
C ILE A 109 2.72 -3.92 10.27
N GLY A 110 3.85 -4.33 10.86
CA GLY A 110 4.12 -4.13 12.28
C GLY A 110 4.07 -2.66 12.69
N LYS A 111 4.75 -1.79 11.95
CA LYS A 111 4.80 -0.34 12.20
C LYS A 111 3.43 0.32 12.03
N ILE A 112 2.69 -0.06 10.99
CA ILE A 112 1.33 0.45 10.77
C ILE A 112 0.41 0.04 11.93
N LYS A 113 0.46 -1.21 12.40
CA LYS A 113 -0.35 -1.66 13.54
C LYS A 113 0.00 -0.92 14.83
N GLU A 114 1.30 -0.74 15.09
CA GLU A 114 1.80 -0.07 16.29
C GLU A 114 1.36 1.40 16.36
N ASN A 115 1.32 2.10 15.21
CA ASN A 115 1.20 3.56 15.20
C ASN A 115 -0.13 4.09 14.65
N LEU A 116 -0.85 3.33 13.83
CA LEU A 116 -2.08 3.80 13.17
C LEU A 116 -3.37 3.20 13.75
N ILE A 117 -3.29 2.24 14.68
CA ILE A 117 -4.49 1.73 15.38
C ILE A 117 -4.87 2.69 16.51
N LYS A 118 -6.08 3.26 16.41
CA LYS A 118 -6.72 4.07 17.46
C LYS A 118 -8.12 3.50 17.72
N ASP A 119 -8.43 3.24 18.99
CA ASP A 119 -9.73 2.70 19.42
C ASP A 119 -10.17 1.42 18.69
N GLY A 120 -9.20 0.56 18.35
CA GLY A 120 -9.45 -0.71 17.64
C GLY A 120 -9.62 -0.56 16.13
N PHE A 121 -9.35 0.62 15.56
CA PHE A 121 -9.45 0.83 14.13
C PHE A 121 -8.19 1.48 13.54
N LEU A 122 -7.84 1.02 12.34
CA LEU A 122 -6.75 1.57 11.56
C LEU A 122 -7.15 2.91 10.90
N ARG A 123 -6.36 3.95 11.18
CA ARG A 123 -6.37 5.24 10.47
C ARG A 123 -5.63 5.13 9.13
N ARG A 124 -5.83 6.06 8.19
CA ARG A 124 -5.09 6.02 6.91
C ARG A 124 -3.65 6.45 7.12
N TYR A 125 -3.41 7.48 7.94
CA TYR A 125 -2.08 8.00 8.29
C TYR A 125 -2.17 8.85 9.57
N THR A 126 -1.07 9.46 10.01
CA THR A 126 -1.09 10.47 11.10
C THR A 126 -0.52 11.83 10.65
N SER A 127 -0.02 11.91 9.43
CA SER A 127 0.53 13.10 8.81
C SER A 127 -0.54 14.18 8.54
N GLN A 128 -0.11 15.43 8.39
CA GLN A 128 -0.98 16.51 7.95
C GLN A 128 -1.30 16.36 6.45
N ASP A 129 -2.59 16.26 6.13
CA ASP A 129 -3.11 16.08 4.76
C ASP A 129 -3.70 17.36 4.14
N GLY A 130 -3.66 18.47 4.87
CA GLY A 130 -4.24 19.75 4.46
C GLY A 130 -5.74 19.88 4.73
N LEU A 131 -6.38 18.92 5.40
CA LEU A 131 -7.77 19.01 5.85
C LEU A 131 -7.84 19.49 7.32
N LYS A 132 -8.97 20.13 7.67
CA LYS A 132 -9.26 20.52 9.06
C LYS A 132 -10.01 19.39 9.76
N GLY A 133 -9.54 18.97 10.94
CA GLY A 133 -10.20 18.00 11.81
C GLY A 133 -9.27 16.89 12.29
N GLU A 134 -9.77 16.03 13.18
CA GLU A 134 -9.12 14.75 13.45
C GLU A 134 -9.59 13.73 12.42
N GLU A 135 -8.65 12.95 11.90
CA GLU A 135 -8.97 11.90 10.95
C GLU A 135 -9.80 10.80 11.62
N GLY A 136 -10.91 10.42 10.98
CA GLY A 136 -11.72 9.28 11.38
C GLY A 136 -11.12 7.95 10.93
N SER A 137 -11.46 6.89 11.64
CA SER A 137 -11.06 5.53 11.31
C SER A 137 -11.71 5.04 10.00
N PHE A 138 -10.90 4.57 9.05
CA PHE A 138 -11.40 4.15 7.73
C PHE A 138 -11.50 2.62 7.66
N LEU A 139 -12.73 2.08 7.71
CA LEU A 139 -12.98 0.64 7.90
C LEU A 139 -12.25 -0.26 6.90
N ILE A 140 -12.08 0.19 5.66
CA ILE A 140 -11.39 -0.59 4.62
C ILE A 140 -9.94 -0.94 4.99
N CYS A 141 -9.24 -0.06 5.73
CA CYS A 141 -7.87 -0.28 6.16
C CYS A 141 -7.76 -1.46 7.15
N ASN A 142 -8.79 -1.67 7.96
CA ASN A 142 -8.89 -2.83 8.85
C ASN A 142 -9.08 -4.11 8.06
N PHE A 143 -9.90 -4.10 7.00
CA PHE A 143 -10.09 -5.28 6.15
C PHE A 143 -8.79 -5.67 5.42
N TRP A 144 -8.01 -4.69 4.93
CA TRP A 144 -6.70 -4.98 4.36
C TRP A 144 -5.76 -5.62 5.39
N LEU A 145 -5.77 -5.11 6.63
CA LEU A 145 -4.96 -5.68 7.71
C LEU A 145 -5.39 -7.12 8.05
N ILE A 146 -6.69 -7.36 8.18
CA ILE A 146 -7.26 -8.69 8.42
C ILE A 146 -6.82 -9.67 7.33
N GLU A 147 -6.90 -9.27 6.06
CA GLU A 147 -6.48 -10.12 4.93
C GLU A 147 -4.99 -10.46 5.00
N CYS A 148 -4.14 -9.47 5.28
CA CYS A 148 -2.71 -9.69 5.49
C CYS A 148 -2.41 -10.62 6.68
N LEU A 149 -3.15 -10.49 7.79
CA LEU A 149 -3.00 -11.39 8.94
C LEU A 149 -3.39 -12.83 8.58
N VAL A 150 -4.45 -13.02 7.80
CA VAL A 150 -4.84 -14.35 7.29
C VAL A 150 -3.75 -14.93 6.38
N LEU A 151 -3.19 -14.14 5.47
CA LEU A 151 -2.09 -14.58 4.60
C LEU A 151 -0.82 -14.94 5.38
N LEU A 152 -0.59 -14.32 6.54
CA LEU A 152 0.49 -14.66 7.48
C LEU A 152 0.18 -15.88 8.37
N GLY A 153 -0.98 -16.52 8.21
CA GLY A 153 -1.44 -17.61 9.09
C GLY A 153 -1.87 -17.15 10.49
N LYS A 154 -1.94 -15.84 10.75
CA LYS A 154 -2.32 -15.24 12.04
C LYS A 154 -3.84 -15.09 12.17
N VAL A 155 -4.57 -16.17 11.92
CA VAL A 155 -6.04 -16.17 11.84
C VAL A 155 -6.69 -15.79 13.18
N ASP A 156 -6.14 -16.21 14.31
CA ASP A 156 -6.69 -15.86 15.62
C ASP A 156 -6.53 -14.37 15.92
N GLU A 157 -5.44 -13.76 15.46
CA GLU A 157 -5.25 -12.32 15.55
C GLU A 157 -6.23 -11.57 14.64
N ALA A 158 -6.41 -12.06 13.41
CA ALA A 158 -7.37 -11.51 12.46
C ALA A 158 -8.82 -11.50 13.01
N LYS A 159 -9.19 -12.53 13.78
CA LYS A 159 -10.50 -12.63 14.46
C LYS A 159 -10.64 -11.70 15.66
N LYS A 160 -9.56 -11.54 16.45
CA LYS A 160 -9.55 -10.69 17.65
C LYS A 160 -9.51 -9.21 17.34
N GLY A 161 -8.82 -8.83 16.26
CA GLY A 161 -8.46 -7.44 15.95
C GLY A 161 -9.64 -6.49 15.88
N HIS A 162 -10.85 -6.97 15.58
CA HIS A 162 -12.01 -6.10 15.38
C HIS A 162 -13.28 -6.86 15.78
N SER A 163 -13.58 -6.90 17.08
CA SER A 163 -14.93 -7.26 17.52
C SER A 163 -15.90 -6.18 17.03
N PHE A 164 -16.45 -6.36 15.82
CA PHE A 164 -17.51 -5.53 15.24
C PHE A 164 -18.80 -5.52 16.08
N SER A 165 -18.84 -6.29 17.18
CA SER A 165 -19.92 -6.30 18.16
C SER A 165 -20.20 -4.94 18.80
N SER A 166 -19.26 -4.00 18.76
CA SER A 166 -19.47 -2.62 19.21
C SER A 166 -20.01 -1.68 18.11
N ILE A 167 -19.96 -2.08 16.84
CA ILE A 167 -20.42 -1.26 15.69
C ILE A 167 -21.87 -1.60 15.32
N PHE A 168 -22.28 -2.84 15.51
CA PHE A 168 -23.66 -3.29 15.32
C PHE A 168 -24.16 -3.90 16.62
N PRO A 169 -24.80 -3.11 17.51
CA PRO A 169 -25.55 -3.71 18.61
C PRO A 169 -26.64 -4.61 18.03
N ALA A 170 -26.81 -5.79 18.65
CA ALA A 170 -27.86 -6.75 18.32
C ALA A 170 -29.27 -6.15 18.52
#